data_AF-A0A381PCA1-F1
#
_entry.id   AF-A0A381PCA1-F1
#
_cell.length_a   1.000
_cell.length_b   1.000
_cell.length_c   1.000
_cell.angle_alpha   90.00
_cell.angle_beta   90.00
_cell.angle_gamma   90.00
#
_symmetry.space_group_name_H-M   'P 1'
#
loop_
_entity.id
_entity.type
_entity.pdbx_description
1 polymer ?
#
loop_
_entity_poly.entity_id
_entity_poly.type
_entity_poly.pdbx_seq_one_letter_code
_entity_poly.pdbx_strand_id
1 'polypeptide(L)'
;VRQLIIQKFIRKHQKRGISRGRARHRDAQRAKGRQRGHGSRRGHGKARTPKKEAWMTRIRALRNELRQLRGTGILTASQYRHYYRRAKGGMYNSRAHLRAHIQTDGIEVEQ
;
A
#
# COMPACT_ATOMS: atom_id res chain seq x y z
N VAL A 1 -2.11 -13.11 -53.81
CA VAL A 1 -2.30 -12.36 -52.54
C VAL A 1 -1.00 -12.13 -51.76
N ARG A 2 -0.20 -13.15 -51.38
CA ARG A 2 1.05 -12.96 -50.60
C ARG A 2 2.10 -12.10 -51.30
N GLN A 3 2.28 -12.26 -52.61
CA GLN A 3 3.20 -11.45 -53.42
C GLN A 3 2.81 -9.96 -53.46
N LEU A 4 1.51 -9.64 -53.38
CA LEU A 4 0.98 -8.27 -53.32
C LEU A 4 1.21 -7.60 -51.96
N ILE A 5 1.34 -8.38 -50.88
CA ILE A 5 1.73 -7.88 -49.56
C ILE A 5 3.24 -7.54 -49.55
N ILE A 6 4.08 -8.41 -50.14
CA ILE A 6 5.53 -8.20 -50.28
C ILE A 6 5.82 -6.96 -51.13
N GLN A 7 5.14 -6.82 -52.28
CA GLN A 7 5.21 -5.64 -53.14
C GLN A 7 4.52 -4.39 -52.55
N LYS A 8 3.96 -4.51 -51.32
CA LYS A 8 3.32 -3.45 -50.55
C LYS A 8 2.08 -2.81 -51.20
N PHE A 9 1.41 -3.50 -52.12
CA PHE A 9 0.09 -3.12 -52.66
C PHE A 9 -1.03 -3.33 -51.64
N ILE A 10 -0.93 -4.37 -50.81
CA ILE A 10 -1.89 -4.65 -49.72
C ILE A 10 -1.18 -4.40 -48.38
N ARG A 11 -1.66 -3.43 -47.59
CA ARG A 11 -1.10 -3.09 -46.27
C ARG A 11 -2.19 -3.07 -45.21
N LYS A 12 -1.84 -3.51 -44.01
CA LYS A 12 -2.69 -3.35 -42.82
C LYS A 12 -2.52 -1.95 -42.27
N HIS A 13 -3.62 -1.23 -42.09
CA HIS A 13 -3.59 0.05 -41.38
C HIS A 13 -3.29 -0.15 -39.90
N GLN A 14 -2.50 0.77 -39.33
CA GLN A 14 -2.24 0.76 -37.91
C GLN A 14 -3.55 0.98 -37.13
N LYS A 15 -3.75 0.21 -36.06
CA LYS A 15 -4.91 0.38 -35.20
C LYS A 15 -4.88 1.79 -34.58
N ARG A 16 -6.02 2.48 -34.57
CA ARG A 16 -6.17 3.73 -33.83
C ARG A 16 -6.04 3.43 -32.33
N GLY A 17 -4.96 3.90 -31.71
CA GLY A 17 -4.72 3.74 -30.27
C GLY A 17 -5.33 4.88 -29.47
N ILE A 18 -5.87 4.59 -28.28
CA ILE A 18 -6.33 5.63 -27.34
C ILE A 18 -5.15 6.03 -26.45
N SER A 19 -4.79 7.31 -26.47
CA SER A 19 -3.72 7.84 -25.62
C SER A 19 -4.10 7.83 -24.14
N ARG A 20 -3.13 7.55 -23.26
CA ARG A 20 -3.27 7.70 -21.79
C ARG A 20 -2.57 8.93 -21.23
N GLY A 21 -2.02 9.81 -22.08
CA GLY A 21 -1.17 10.95 -21.67
C GLY A 21 -1.84 11.84 -20.62
N ARG A 22 -3.09 12.27 -20.86
CA ARG A 22 -3.86 13.09 -19.91
C ARG A 22 -4.15 12.38 -18.59
N ALA A 23 -4.42 11.06 -18.63
CA ALA A 23 -4.66 10.27 -17.43
C ALA A 23 -3.39 10.18 -16.57
N ARG A 24 -2.24 9.87 -17.18
CA ARG A 24 -0.94 9.82 -16.49
C ARG A 24 -0.57 11.16 -15.86
N HIS A 25 -0.80 12.26 -16.57
CA HIS A 25 -0.58 13.60 -16.02
C HIS A 25 -1.44 13.84 -14.77
N ARG A 26 -2.73 13.46 -14.80
CA ARG A 26 -3.63 13.56 -13.64
C ARG A 26 -3.15 12.70 -12.47
N ASP A 27 -2.71 11.47 -12.72
CA ASP A 27 -2.23 10.56 -11.68
C ASP A 27 -0.95 11.09 -11.02
N ALA A 28 -0.04 11.68 -11.79
CA ALA A 28 1.15 12.36 -11.26
C ALA A 28 0.80 13.56 -10.37
N GLN A 29 -0.20 14.38 -10.75
CA GLN A 29 -0.67 15.48 -9.90
C GLN A 29 -1.31 14.96 -8.60
N ARG A 30 -2.07 13.86 -8.66
CA ARG A 30 -2.69 13.22 -7.48
C ARG A 30 -1.67 12.59 -6.53
N ALA A 31 -0.59 12.01 -7.07
CA ALA A 31 0.52 11.47 -6.29
C ALA A 31 1.20 12.57 -5.47
N LYS A 32 1.36 13.77 -6.04
CA LYS A 32 1.83 14.99 -5.33
C LYS A 32 0.83 15.56 -4.32
N GLY A 33 -0.36 14.96 -4.17
CA GLY A 33 -1.41 15.41 -3.25
C GLY A 33 -2.42 16.42 -3.83
N ARG A 34 -2.26 16.88 -5.08
CA ARG A 34 -3.19 17.81 -5.72
C ARG A 34 -4.48 17.10 -6.16
N GLN A 35 -5.56 17.86 -6.41
CA GLN A 35 -6.87 17.33 -6.86
C GLN A 35 -7.54 16.33 -5.88
N ARG A 36 -7.27 16.47 -4.56
CA ARG A 36 -7.81 15.61 -3.49
C ARG A 36 -8.63 16.37 -2.44
N GLY A 37 -8.90 17.66 -2.66
CA GLY A 37 -9.68 18.53 -1.77
C GLY A 37 -11.17 18.18 -1.74
N HIS A 38 -11.92 18.78 -0.80
CA HIS A 38 -13.32 18.42 -0.52
C HIS A 38 -14.23 18.51 -1.76
N GLY A 39 -14.13 19.55 -2.58
CA GLY A 39 -14.95 19.69 -3.80
C GLY A 39 -14.68 18.64 -4.89
N SER A 40 -13.52 17.99 -4.87
CA SER A 40 -13.21 16.87 -5.78
C SER A 40 -13.63 15.51 -5.23
N ARG A 41 -14.06 15.44 -3.95
CA ARG A 41 -14.46 14.19 -3.31
C ARG A 41 -15.92 13.92 -3.61
N ARG A 42 -16.17 12.75 -4.20
CA ARG A 42 -17.50 12.16 -4.32
C ARG A 42 -17.59 10.94 -3.41
N GLY A 43 -18.75 10.71 -2.81
CA GLY A 43 -19.03 9.59 -1.91
C GLY A 43 -18.54 9.79 -0.47
N HIS A 44 -19.09 8.98 0.44
CA HIS A 44 -18.78 9.00 1.87
C HIS A 44 -17.34 8.54 2.16
N GLY A 45 -16.71 9.06 3.23
CA GLY A 45 -15.32 8.73 3.60
C GLY A 45 -15.05 7.24 3.78
N LYS A 46 -15.99 6.51 4.41
CA LYS A 46 -15.91 5.04 4.59
C LYS A 46 -16.12 4.25 3.29
N ALA A 47 -16.67 4.85 2.24
CA ALA A 47 -16.77 4.20 0.93
C ALA A 47 -15.44 4.30 0.15
N ARG A 48 -14.73 5.42 0.32
CA ARG A 48 -13.41 5.64 -0.28
C ARG A 48 -12.30 4.87 0.44
N THR A 49 -12.43 4.71 1.75
CA THR A 49 -11.53 3.91 2.59
C THR A 49 -12.35 3.03 3.53
N PRO A 50 -12.67 1.79 3.13
CA PRO A 50 -13.45 0.87 3.95
C PRO A 50 -12.80 0.57 5.30
N LYS A 51 -13.62 0.54 6.37
CA LYS A 51 -13.16 0.29 7.75
C LYS A 51 -12.36 -1.02 7.87
N LYS A 52 -12.86 -2.10 7.25
CA LYS A 52 -12.24 -3.43 7.31
C LYS A 52 -10.88 -3.44 6.63
N GLU A 53 -10.76 -2.81 5.46
CA GLU A 53 -9.48 -2.71 4.74
C GLU A 53 -8.46 -1.90 5.52
N ALA A 54 -8.86 -0.75 6.06
CA ALA A 54 -7.98 0.06 6.91
C ALA A 54 -7.48 -0.73 8.15
N TRP A 55 -8.36 -1.48 8.81
CA TRP A 55 -7.99 -2.37 9.91
C TRP A 55 -7.02 -3.47 9.46
N MET A 56 -7.32 -4.15 8.36
CA MET A 56 -6.48 -5.22 7.81
C MET A 56 -5.08 -4.72 7.47
N THR A 57 -4.97 -3.58 6.78
CA THR A 57 -3.68 -2.97 6.44
C THR A 57 -2.88 -2.66 7.71
N ARG A 58 -3.51 -2.06 8.72
CA ARG A 58 -2.86 -1.73 10.00
C ARG A 58 -2.39 -2.98 10.74
N ILE A 59 -3.27 -3.95 10.99
CA ILE A 59 -2.93 -5.13 11.79
C ILE A 59 -1.91 -6.03 11.09
N ARG A 60 -1.94 -6.13 9.75
CA ARG A 60 -0.96 -6.89 8.98
C ARG A 60 0.42 -6.24 9.05
N ALA A 61 0.51 -4.91 8.95
CA ALA A 61 1.78 -4.21 9.09
C ALA A 61 2.40 -4.43 10.48
N LEU A 62 1.60 -4.32 11.55
CA LEU A 62 2.04 -4.55 12.93
C LEU A 62 2.49 -6.00 13.16
N ARG A 63 1.73 -6.99 12.67
CA ARG A 63 2.09 -8.39 12.82
C ARG A 63 3.32 -8.78 12.00
N ASN A 64 3.52 -8.17 10.84
CA ASN A 64 4.72 -8.36 10.06
C ASN A 64 5.95 -7.84 10.82
N GLU A 65 5.86 -6.64 11.39
CA GLU A 65 6.91 -6.08 12.26
C GLU A 65 7.27 -7.03 13.41
N LEU A 66 6.28 -7.49 14.16
CA LEU A 66 6.50 -8.43 15.26
C LEU A 66 7.12 -9.75 14.80
N ARG A 67 6.74 -10.25 13.63
CA ARG A 67 7.35 -11.45 13.05
C ARG A 67 8.81 -11.22 12.70
N GLN A 68 9.14 -10.06 12.12
CA GLN A 68 10.51 -9.67 11.79
C GLN A 68 11.37 -9.56 13.04
N LEU A 69 10.91 -8.83 14.07
CA LEU A 69 11.63 -8.67 15.34
C LEU A 69 11.83 -10.00 16.09
N ARG A 70 10.89 -10.94 15.97
CA ARG A 70 11.07 -12.31 16.49
C ARG A 70 12.09 -13.10 15.67
N GLY A 71 12.07 -12.95 14.34
CA GLY A 71 12.98 -13.65 13.43
C GLY A 71 14.45 -13.22 13.59
N THR A 72 14.69 -11.94 13.94
CA THR A 72 16.02 -11.42 14.25
C THR A 72 16.48 -11.70 15.68
N GLY A 73 15.62 -12.29 16.52
CA GLY A 73 15.96 -12.61 17.92
C GLY A 73 15.80 -11.47 18.92
N ILE A 74 15.39 -10.27 18.47
CA ILE A 74 15.16 -9.10 19.35
C ILE A 74 14.01 -9.38 20.33
N LEU A 75 12.96 -10.06 19.86
CA LEU A 75 11.83 -10.48 20.70
C LEU A 75 11.89 -11.96 21.02
N THR A 76 11.79 -12.29 22.30
CA THR A 76 11.51 -13.65 22.76
C THR A 76 10.08 -14.07 22.38
N ALA A 77 9.80 -15.38 22.42
CA ALA A 77 8.48 -15.92 22.08
C ALA A 77 7.36 -15.39 23.00
N SER A 78 7.65 -15.18 24.30
CA SER A 78 6.70 -14.65 25.28
C SER A 78 6.37 -13.18 24.99
N GLN A 79 7.40 -12.35 24.77
CA GLN A 79 7.26 -10.95 24.40
C GLN A 79 6.50 -10.80 23.07
N TYR A 80 6.86 -11.57 22.04
CA TYR A 80 6.12 -11.60 20.77
C TYR A 80 4.63 -11.86 20.99
N ARG A 81 4.29 -12.87 21.80
CA ARG A 81 2.89 -13.24 22.06
C ARG A 81 2.14 -12.14 22.82
N HIS A 82 2.81 -11.46 23.75
CA HIS A 82 2.26 -10.32 24.48
C HIS A 82 1.89 -9.16 23.56
N TYR A 83 2.86 -8.68 22.78
CA TYR A 83 2.63 -7.59 21.82
C TYR A 83 1.64 -7.97 20.71
N TYR A 84 1.63 -9.23 20.28
CA TYR A 84 0.68 -9.72 19.28
C TYR A 84 -0.78 -9.62 19.77
N ARG A 85 -1.04 -9.97 21.05
CA ARG A 85 -2.37 -9.85 21.66
C ARG A 85 -2.77 -8.38 21.80
N ARG A 86 -1.87 -7.51 22.28
CA ARG A 86 -2.10 -6.06 22.37
C ARG A 86 -2.38 -5.42 21.01
N ALA A 87 -1.66 -5.86 19.96
CA ALA A 87 -1.92 -5.43 18.59
C ALA A 87 -3.32 -5.84 18.10
N LYS A 88 -3.79 -7.07 18.41
CA LYS A 88 -5.17 -7.50 18.12
C LYS A 88 -6.20 -6.60 18.82
N GLY A 89 -5.91 -6.13 20.04
CA GLY A 89 -6.74 -5.18 20.78
C GLY A 89 -6.73 -3.75 20.21
N GLY A 90 -5.87 -3.46 19.23
CA GLY A 90 -5.82 -2.16 18.57
C GLY A 90 -5.01 -1.10 19.30
N MET A 91 -4.23 -1.48 20.32
CA MET A 91 -3.40 -0.57 21.13
C MET A 91 -2.40 0.26 20.29
N TYR A 92 -1.90 -0.32 19.20
CA TYR A 92 -0.91 0.34 18.33
C TYR A 92 -1.54 0.94 17.08
N ASN A 93 -1.12 2.17 16.76
CA ASN A 93 -1.63 2.95 15.63
C ASN A 93 -0.76 2.79 14.37
N SER A 94 0.54 2.58 14.56
CA SER A 94 1.54 2.45 13.49
C SER A 94 2.69 1.55 13.92
N ARG A 95 3.56 1.16 12.98
CA ARG A 95 4.81 0.42 13.29
C ARG A 95 5.71 1.20 14.24
N ALA A 96 5.82 2.53 14.03
CA ALA A 96 6.58 3.41 14.91
C ALA A 96 6.00 3.42 16.35
N HIS A 97 4.67 3.48 16.50
CA HIS A 97 4.04 3.43 17.82
C HIS A 97 4.31 2.08 18.52
N LEU A 98 4.29 0.97 17.78
CA LEU A 98 4.67 -0.33 18.32
C LEU A 98 6.13 -0.36 18.78
N ARG A 99 7.07 0.11 17.94
CA ARG A 99 8.51 0.15 18.28
C ARG A 99 8.78 1.01 19.51
N ALA A 100 8.16 2.20 19.58
CA ALA A 100 8.29 3.09 20.74
C ALA A 100 7.88 2.37 22.04
N HIS A 101 6.76 1.63 22.03
CA HIS A 101 6.33 0.85 23.18
C HIS A 101 7.31 -0.27 23.56
N ILE A 102 7.84 -0.99 22.58
CA ILE A 102 8.84 -2.05 22.81
C ILE A 102 10.10 -1.45 23.45
N GLN A 103 10.52 -0.27 22.99
CA GLN A 103 11.66 0.45 23.54
C GLN A 103 11.39 0.96 24.96
N THR A 104 10.19 1.48 25.24
CA THR A 104 9.79 1.86 26.61
C THR A 104 9.81 0.68 27.58
N ASP A 105 9.49 -0.52 27.09
CA ASP A 105 9.54 -1.76 27.87
C ASP A 105 10.99 -2.30 28.03
N GLY A 106 12.01 -1.56 27.56
CA GLY A 106 13.43 -1.85 27.78
C GLY A 106 14.08 -2.78 26.75
N ILE A 107 13.43 -3.02 25.61
CA ILE A 107 13.96 -3.87 24.54
C ILE A 107 14.58 -2.97 23.47
N GLU A 108 15.89 -3.06 23.27
CA GLU A 108 16.56 -2.28 22.23
C GLU A 108 16.18 -2.78 20.83
N VAL A 109 15.56 -1.89 20.07
CA VAL A 109 15.24 -2.12 18.66
C VAL A 109 16.11 -1.16 17.87
N GLU A 110 17.14 -1.68 17.19
CA GLU A 110 17.93 -0.87 16.26
C GLU A 110 17.02 -0.32 15.15
N GLN A 111 17.25 0.94 14.79
CA GLN A 111 16.34 1.76 13.96
C GLN A 111 16.22 1.26 12.51
#